data_AF-A0A0A2HR28-F1
#
_entry.id   AF-A0A0A2HR28-F1
#
_cell.length_a   1.000
_cell.length_b   1.000
_cell.length_c   1.000
_cell.angle_alpha   90.00
_cell.angle_beta   90.00
_cell.angle_gamma   90.00
#
_symmetry.space_group_name_H-M   'P 1'
#
loop_
_entity.id
_entity.type
_entity.pdbx_description
1 polymer ?
#
loop_
_entity_poly.entity_id
_entity_poly.type
_entity_poly.pdbx_seq_one_letter_code
_entity_poly.pdbx_strand_id
1 'polypeptide(L)'
;MAKYNFEELSKLGTHLKGTLAQFINDRALCEAQWLKNLRQYLGKYDPDILQYIQDERSHVYPRDTKVKIKGGVAKMMEMMFPSQDRNWTLSVSPSPSIPKDALENILANLQQAGEPINSEMIERAVREFAEDRKGRMETEIADQLSDANVDHPQLCKRVTRSGYIYGFGVARCPMVRTQRERYWEMDPATGAYVAKEKTIRRPYPEYVRIWDFYPDLSAKCWEDQEMMFERAVLSRHDFRELSKRDDFIGKSIREYIKDHATGNYLAKSYEAELHTLAKTSNLADRTARRYEIYRGLGFISG
;
A
#
# COMPACT_ATOMS: atom_id res chain seq x y z
N MET A 1 23.70 -6.39 23.30
CA MET A 1 22.88 -6.27 24.51
C MET A 1 21.43 -6.14 24.07
N ALA A 2 20.54 -7.01 24.56
CA ALA A 2 19.21 -7.22 23.99
C ALA A 2 18.35 -5.96 24.13
N LYS A 3 18.06 -5.30 23.01
CA LYS A 3 17.24 -4.08 22.88
C LYS A 3 15.75 -4.28 23.23
N TYR A 4 15.34 -5.49 23.61
CA TYR A 4 13.95 -5.89 23.68
C TYR A 4 13.69 -6.82 24.88
N ASN A 5 12.62 -6.55 25.63
CA ASN A 5 12.09 -7.46 26.64
C ASN A 5 11.24 -8.54 25.94
N PHE A 6 11.77 -9.76 25.84
CA PHE A 6 11.09 -10.87 25.16
C PHE A 6 9.79 -11.29 25.85
N GLU A 7 9.64 -11.07 27.16
CA GLU A 7 8.42 -11.41 27.88
C GLU A 7 7.26 -10.49 27.47
N GLU A 8 7.50 -9.18 27.43
CA GLU A 8 6.53 -8.18 26.97
C GLU A 8 6.17 -8.39 25.50
N LEU A 9 7.15 -8.66 24.63
CA LEU A 9 6.91 -9.00 23.23
C LEU A 9 6.05 -10.27 23.09
N SER A 10 6.24 -11.25 23.96
CA SER A 10 5.41 -12.46 23.97
C SER A 10 3.98 -12.17 24.39
N LYS A 11 3.76 -11.33 25.41
CA LYS A 11 2.42 -10.89 25.85
C LYS A 11 1.70 -10.13 24.74
N LEU A 12 2.39 -9.19 24.11
CA LEU A 12 1.88 -8.45 22.95
C LEU A 12 1.54 -9.39 21.79
N GLY A 13 2.43 -10.34 21.49
CA GLY A 13 2.19 -11.35 20.46
C GLY A 13 0.94 -12.20 20.72
N THR A 14 0.67 -12.55 21.97
CA THR A 14 -0.57 -13.26 22.37
C THR A 14 -1.81 -12.39 22.17
N HIS A 15 -1.76 -11.12 22.58
CA HIS A 15 -2.86 -10.18 22.37
C HIS A 15 -3.17 -9.99 20.87
N LEU A 16 -2.15 -9.69 20.06
CA LEU A 16 -2.31 -9.50 18.61
C LEU A 16 -2.85 -10.75 17.90
N LYS A 17 -2.44 -11.95 18.34
CA LYS A 17 -2.99 -13.20 17.81
C LYS A 17 -4.47 -13.37 18.15
N GLY A 18 -4.89 -12.98 19.35
CA GLY A 18 -6.29 -12.97 19.75
C GLY A 18 -7.12 -12.03 18.88
N THR A 19 -6.69 -10.78 18.72
CA THR A 19 -7.35 -9.79 17.88
C THR A 19 -7.42 -10.23 16.41
N LEU A 20 -6.32 -10.77 15.88
CA LEU A 20 -6.30 -11.31 14.51
C LEU A 20 -7.30 -12.46 14.34
N ALA A 21 -7.39 -13.38 15.30
CA ALA A 21 -8.34 -14.48 15.24
C ALA A 21 -9.79 -13.97 15.22
N GLN A 22 -10.09 -12.94 16.02
CA GLN A 22 -11.38 -12.27 15.99
C GLN A 22 -11.69 -11.68 14.61
N PHE A 23 -10.76 -10.91 14.02
CA PHE A 23 -10.99 -10.29 12.71
C PHE A 23 -11.11 -11.31 11.57
N ILE A 24 -10.39 -12.43 11.64
CA ILE A 24 -10.56 -13.55 10.71
C ILE A 24 -11.99 -14.10 10.78
N ASN A 25 -12.53 -14.27 11.99
CA ASN A 25 -13.88 -14.78 12.19
C ASN A 25 -14.95 -13.79 11.70
N ASP A 26 -14.82 -12.51 12.06
CA ASP A 26 -15.79 -11.47 11.69
C ASP A 26 -15.87 -11.28 10.17
N ARG A 27 -14.74 -11.44 9.48
CA ARG A 27 -14.65 -11.32 8.02
C ARG A 27 -15.29 -12.48 7.27
N ALA A 28 -15.60 -13.61 7.91
CA ALA A 28 -16.08 -14.82 7.23
C ALA A 28 -17.36 -14.58 6.40
N LEU A 29 -18.29 -13.75 6.89
CA LEU A 29 -19.51 -13.38 6.15
C LEU A 29 -19.18 -12.53 4.92
N CYS A 30 -18.25 -11.58 5.05
CA CYS A 30 -17.77 -10.78 3.93
C CYS A 30 -17.08 -11.64 2.87
N GLU A 31 -16.25 -12.60 3.27
CA GLU A 31 -15.59 -13.54 2.36
C GLU A 31 -16.59 -14.35 1.54
N ALA A 32 -17.66 -14.85 2.17
CA ALA A 32 -18.73 -15.56 1.47
C ALA A 32 -19.41 -14.67 0.42
N GLN A 33 -19.66 -13.39 0.73
CA GLN A 33 -20.20 -12.44 -0.23
C GLN A 33 -19.21 -12.11 -1.35
N TRP A 34 -17.93 -11.93 -1.04
CA TRP A 34 -16.89 -11.70 -2.04
C TRP A 34 -16.72 -12.87 -3.01
N LEU A 35 -16.88 -14.11 -2.52
CA LEU A 35 -16.91 -15.30 -3.37
C LEU A 35 -18.08 -15.25 -4.36
N LYS A 36 -19.30 -14.93 -3.91
CA LYS A 36 -20.47 -14.77 -4.79
C LYS A 36 -20.22 -13.68 -5.85
N ASN A 37 -19.73 -12.52 -5.43
CA ASN A 37 -19.42 -11.43 -6.36
C ASN A 37 -18.36 -11.84 -7.38
N LEU A 38 -17.34 -12.61 -6.96
CA LEU A 38 -16.32 -13.10 -7.85
C LEU A 38 -16.87 -14.13 -8.85
N ARG A 39 -17.75 -15.06 -8.42
CA ARG A 39 -18.41 -16.01 -9.31
C ARG A 39 -19.25 -15.29 -10.36
N GLN A 40 -20.05 -14.30 -9.94
CA GLN A 40 -20.79 -13.43 -10.85
C GLN A 40 -19.87 -12.70 -11.83
N TYR A 41 -18.76 -12.13 -11.35
CA TYR A 41 -17.76 -11.48 -12.22
C TYR A 41 -17.14 -12.44 -13.25
N LEU A 42 -16.89 -13.69 -12.86
CA LEU A 42 -16.36 -14.73 -13.73
C LEU A 42 -17.41 -15.34 -14.66
N GLY A 43 -18.69 -15.03 -14.45
CA GLY A 43 -19.80 -15.60 -15.19
C GLY A 43 -20.05 -17.06 -14.84
N LYS A 44 -20.01 -17.37 -13.54
CA LYS A 44 -20.31 -18.68 -12.96
C LYS A 44 -21.49 -18.53 -12.02
N TYR A 45 -22.44 -19.45 -12.09
CA TYR A 45 -23.52 -19.53 -11.11
C TYR A 45 -22.97 -19.95 -9.74
N ASP A 46 -23.64 -19.51 -8.69
CA ASP A 46 -23.39 -20.04 -7.35
C ASP A 46 -23.84 -21.51 -7.27
N PRO A 47 -23.22 -22.33 -6.40
CA PRO A 47 -23.51 -23.76 -6.33
C PRO A 47 -24.97 -24.10 -5.99
N ASP A 48 -25.62 -23.27 -5.18
CA ASP A 48 -27.03 -23.36 -4.83
C ASP A 48 -27.93 -23.14 -6.06
N ILE A 49 -27.63 -22.13 -6.89
CA ILE A 49 -28.38 -21.86 -8.13
C ILE A 49 -28.22 -23.02 -9.13
N LEU A 50 -27.01 -23.57 -9.25
CA LEU A 50 -26.75 -24.69 -10.17
C LEU A 50 -27.59 -25.93 -9.83
N GLN A 51 -27.86 -26.20 -8.56
CA GLN A 51 -28.69 -27.35 -8.14
C GLN A 51 -30.13 -27.25 -8.65
N TYR A 52 -30.64 -26.04 -8.87
CA TYR A 52 -31.99 -25.82 -9.40
C TYR A 52 -32.05 -25.83 -10.93
N ILE A 53 -30.91 -25.71 -11.61
CA ILE A 53 -30.84 -25.79 -13.07
C ILE A 53 -30.71 -27.27 -13.44
N GLN A 54 -31.77 -27.84 -13.98
CA GLN A 54 -31.76 -29.20 -14.51
C GLN A 54 -30.71 -29.34 -15.63
N ASP A 55 -30.04 -30.50 -15.71
CA ASP A 55 -28.97 -30.78 -16.68
C ASP A 55 -29.40 -30.54 -18.14
N GLU A 56 -30.68 -30.79 -18.45
CA GLU A 56 -31.26 -30.62 -19.80
C GLU A 56 -31.56 -29.15 -20.16
N ARG A 57 -31.44 -28.21 -19.21
CA ARG A 57 -31.70 -26.79 -19.43
C ARG A 57 -30.44 -26.03 -19.82
N SER A 58 -30.63 -24.82 -20.35
CA SER A 58 -29.52 -23.93 -20.70
C SER A 58 -28.75 -23.49 -19.45
N HIS A 59 -27.43 -23.71 -19.48
CA HIS A 59 -26.48 -23.28 -18.46
C HIS A 59 -25.71 -22.00 -18.86
N VAL A 60 -26.23 -21.26 -19.85
CA VAL A 60 -25.57 -20.05 -20.35
C VAL A 60 -25.67 -18.94 -19.31
N TYR A 61 -24.52 -18.47 -18.81
CA TYR A 61 -24.43 -17.33 -17.91
C TYR A 61 -24.18 -16.04 -18.72
N PRO A 62 -25.14 -15.08 -18.77
CA PRO A 62 -24.93 -13.78 -19.39
C PRO A 62 -23.86 -13.00 -18.62
N ARG A 63 -22.70 -12.73 -19.24
CA ARG A 63 -21.53 -12.13 -18.57
C ARG A 63 -21.63 -10.61 -18.43
N ASP A 64 -22.84 -10.08 -18.23
CA ASP A 64 -23.13 -8.65 -18.24
C ASP A 64 -22.36 -7.91 -17.15
N THR A 65 -22.30 -8.47 -15.93
CA THR A 65 -21.53 -7.89 -14.82
C THR A 65 -20.06 -7.66 -15.20
N LYS A 66 -19.44 -8.60 -15.93
CA LYS A 66 -18.04 -8.46 -16.38
C LYS A 66 -17.89 -7.31 -17.37
N VAL A 67 -18.82 -7.16 -18.30
CA VAL A 67 -18.83 -6.09 -19.30
C VAL A 67 -19.03 -4.74 -18.62
N LYS A 68 -20.01 -4.64 -17.71
CA LYS A 68 -20.29 -3.42 -16.94
C LYS A 68 -19.13 -3.01 -16.05
N ILE A 69 -18.51 -3.94 -15.31
CA ILE A 69 -17.34 -3.67 -14.49
C ILE A 69 -16.15 -3.23 -15.33
N LYS A 70 -15.89 -3.88 -16.48
CA LYS A 70 -14.81 -3.45 -17.38
C LYS A 70 -15.04 -2.03 -17.91
N GLY A 71 -16.27 -1.73 -18.35
CA GLY A 71 -16.65 -0.40 -18.82
C GLY A 71 -16.55 0.66 -17.72
N GLY A 72 -17.05 0.36 -16.53
CA GLY A 72 -16.99 1.25 -15.37
C GLY A 72 -15.57 1.55 -14.93
N VAL A 73 -14.71 0.53 -14.81
CA VAL A 73 -13.29 0.73 -14.50
C VAL A 73 -12.59 1.55 -15.58
N ALA A 74 -12.84 1.27 -16.86
CA ALA A 74 -12.25 2.06 -17.95
C ALA A 74 -12.67 3.53 -17.88
N LYS A 75 -13.96 3.80 -17.66
CA LYS A 75 -14.47 5.17 -17.58
C LYS A 75 -13.96 5.91 -16.35
N MET A 76 -13.89 5.25 -15.20
CA MET A 76 -13.29 5.81 -13.99
C MET A 76 -11.81 6.16 -14.20
N MET A 77 -11.05 5.27 -14.83
CA MET A 77 -9.64 5.53 -15.13
C MET A 77 -9.45 6.69 -16.12
N GLU A 78 -10.30 6.81 -17.14
CA GLU A 78 -10.31 7.94 -18.07
C GLU A 78 -10.59 9.27 -17.36
N MET A 79 -11.55 9.28 -16.41
CA MET A 79 -11.86 10.48 -15.62
C MET A 79 -10.78 10.82 -14.60
N MET A 80 -10.17 9.80 -13.97
CA MET A 80 -9.13 9.98 -12.95
C MET A 80 -7.75 10.27 -13.53
N PHE A 81 -7.48 9.96 -14.80
CA PHE A 81 -6.18 10.13 -15.43
C PHE A 81 -6.36 10.76 -16.82
N PRO A 82 -6.72 12.06 -16.87
CA PRO A 82 -6.84 12.77 -18.14
C PRO A 82 -5.45 12.90 -18.81
N SER A 83 -5.43 12.96 -20.15
CA SER A 83 -4.17 12.98 -20.91
C SER A 83 -3.36 14.26 -20.76
N GLN A 84 -3.97 15.37 -20.35
CA GLN A 84 -3.32 16.69 -20.34
C GLN A 84 -2.98 17.21 -18.93
N ASP A 85 -3.72 16.79 -17.90
CA ASP A 85 -3.59 17.32 -16.55
C ASP A 85 -3.18 16.26 -15.53
N ARG A 86 -2.54 16.71 -14.45
CA ARG A 86 -2.29 15.88 -13.27
C ARG A 86 -3.62 15.68 -12.53
N ASN A 87 -3.79 14.49 -11.98
CA ASN A 87 -4.99 14.14 -11.21
C ASN A 87 -4.92 14.52 -9.73
N TRP A 88 -3.92 15.31 -9.36
CA TRP A 88 -3.70 15.82 -8.02
C TRP A 88 -3.12 17.23 -8.15
N THR A 89 -3.27 18.03 -7.10
CA THR A 89 -2.72 19.38 -7.01
C THR A 89 -2.32 19.66 -5.57
N LEU A 90 -1.33 20.53 -5.37
CA LEU A 90 -1.04 21.09 -4.06
C LEU A 90 -1.59 22.51 -3.98
N SER A 91 -2.11 22.87 -2.82
CA SER A 91 -2.55 24.23 -2.51
C SER A 91 -1.72 24.78 -1.35
N VAL A 92 -1.40 26.08 -1.43
CA VAL A 92 -0.76 26.79 -0.32
C VAL A 92 -1.84 27.19 0.69
N SER A 93 -1.55 26.99 1.98
CA SER A 93 -2.44 27.44 3.07
C SER A 93 -2.67 28.96 2.98
N PRO A 94 -3.88 29.47 3.25
CA PRO A 94 -4.14 30.91 3.31
C PRO A 94 -3.18 31.67 4.25
N SER A 95 -2.74 31.01 5.33
CA SER A 95 -1.68 31.49 6.21
C SER A 95 -0.56 30.44 6.24
N PRO A 96 0.51 30.59 5.44
CA PRO A 96 1.60 29.63 5.37
C PRO A 96 2.48 29.70 6.62
N SER A 97 2.67 28.57 7.29
CA SER A 97 3.70 28.44 8.32
C SER A 97 5.05 28.14 7.68
N ILE A 98 6.04 29.02 7.89
CA ILE A 98 7.40 28.84 7.39
C ILE A 98 8.41 28.69 8.54
N PRO A 99 9.51 27.92 8.35
CA PRO A 99 10.59 27.85 9.34
C PRO A 99 11.20 29.23 9.61
N LYS A 100 11.71 29.45 10.83
CA LYS A 100 12.32 30.73 11.24
C LYS A 100 13.48 31.14 10.33
N ASP A 101 14.36 30.20 10.00
CA ASP A 101 15.50 30.44 9.11
C ASP A 101 15.06 30.94 7.71
N ALA A 102 13.93 30.43 7.21
CA ALA A 102 13.38 30.88 5.93
C ALA A 102 12.80 32.30 6.04
N LEU A 103 12.15 32.62 7.17
CA LEU A 103 11.63 33.96 7.43
C LEU A 103 12.75 34.99 7.52
N GLU A 104 13.86 34.68 8.19
CA GLU A 104 15.04 35.56 8.30
C GLU A 104 15.64 35.86 6.92
N ASN A 105 15.77 34.85 6.05
CA ASN A 105 16.23 35.03 4.68
C ASN A 105 15.28 35.92 3.86
N ILE A 106 13.96 35.77 4.02
CA ILE A 106 12.96 36.62 3.36
C ILE A 106 13.10 38.06 3.84
N LEU A 107 13.23 38.29 5.15
CA LEU A 107 13.40 39.63 5.73
C LEU A 107 14.71 40.28 5.27
N ALA A 108 15.80 39.53 5.20
CA ALA A 108 17.09 40.02 4.70
C ALA A 108 17.01 40.46 3.22
N ASN A 109 16.32 39.67 2.38
CA ASN A 109 16.10 40.02 0.97
C ASN A 109 15.23 41.29 0.82
N LEU A 110 14.19 41.43 1.64
CA LEU A 110 13.34 42.63 1.65
C LEU A 110 14.10 43.88 2.14
N GLN A 111 14.99 43.73 3.12
CA GLN A 111 15.86 44.82 3.59
C GLN A 111 16.85 45.28 2.51
N GLN A 112 17.42 44.35 1.74
CA GLN A 112 18.34 44.68 0.64
C GLN A 112 17.64 45.37 -0.54
N ALA A 113 16.35 45.11 -0.76
CA ALA A 113 15.55 45.77 -1.79
C ALA A 113 15.23 47.25 -1.47
N GLY A 114 15.47 47.72 -0.25
CA GLY A 114 15.33 49.13 0.14
C GLY A 114 13.89 49.61 0.33
N GLU A 115 12.90 48.71 0.34
CA GLU A 115 11.48 49.04 0.53
C GLU A 115 11.09 49.08 2.02
N PRO A 116 10.15 49.96 2.42
CA PRO A 116 9.66 50.00 3.79
C PRO A 116 8.95 48.69 4.16
N ILE A 117 9.45 48.04 5.22
CA ILE A 117 8.92 46.75 5.68
C ILE A 117 7.55 46.97 6.33
N ASN A 118 6.49 46.54 5.64
CA ASN A 118 5.12 46.49 6.16
C ASN A 118 4.68 45.03 6.37
N SER A 119 3.71 44.79 7.28
CA SER A 119 3.16 43.46 7.56
C SER A 119 2.62 42.77 6.30
N GLU A 120 1.94 43.53 5.44
CA GLU A 120 1.37 43.02 4.18
C GLU A 120 2.46 42.56 3.19
N MET A 121 3.61 43.25 3.17
CA MET A 121 4.75 42.88 2.32
C MET A 121 5.41 41.59 2.80
N ILE A 122 5.52 41.42 4.12
CA ILE A 122 6.01 40.18 4.72
C ILE A 122 5.07 39.03 4.37
N GLU A 123 3.76 39.20 4.55
CA GLU A 123 2.77 38.16 4.22
C GLU A 123 2.80 37.77 2.73
N ARG A 124 2.93 38.75 1.83
CA ARG A 124 3.08 38.49 0.39
C ARG A 124 4.36 37.70 0.09
N ALA A 125 5.50 38.12 0.63
CA ALA A 125 6.77 37.44 0.41
C ALA A 125 6.79 36.01 1.00
N VAL A 126 6.16 35.81 2.16
CA VAL A 126 5.97 34.48 2.77
C VAL A 126 5.11 33.59 1.87
N ARG A 127 4.07 34.15 1.27
CA ARG A 127 3.19 33.42 0.34
C ARG A 127 3.91 33.05 -0.95
N GLU A 128 4.65 33.98 -1.54
CA GLU A 128 5.47 33.72 -2.74
C GLU A 128 6.49 32.61 -2.48
N PHE A 129 7.20 32.66 -1.35
CA PHE A 129 8.12 31.60 -0.93
C PHE A 129 7.42 30.24 -0.75
N ALA A 130 6.18 30.24 -0.24
CA ALA A 130 5.40 29.02 -0.09
C ALA A 130 4.95 28.44 -1.45
N GLU A 131 4.58 29.29 -2.42
CA GLU A 131 4.26 28.85 -3.78
C GLU A 131 5.50 28.28 -4.50
N ASP A 132 6.67 28.87 -4.32
CA ASP A 132 7.92 28.31 -4.86
C ASP A 132 8.22 26.92 -4.27
N ARG A 133 8.04 26.76 -2.96
CA ARG A 133 8.20 25.44 -2.30
C ARG A 133 7.17 24.44 -2.80
N LYS A 134 5.93 24.87 -3.01
CA LYS A 134 4.88 24.05 -3.60
C LYS A 134 5.31 23.57 -4.98
N GLY A 135 5.74 24.46 -5.88
CA GLY A 135 6.18 24.09 -7.22
C GLY A 135 7.32 23.07 -7.22
N ARG A 136 8.30 23.21 -6.31
CA ARG A 136 9.36 22.20 -6.13
C ARG A 136 8.82 20.85 -5.65
N MET A 137 7.89 20.85 -4.69
CA MET A 137 7.26 19.63 -4.18
C MET A 137 6.40 18.95 -5.25
N GLU A 138 5.67 19.73 -6.06
CA GLU A 138 4.89 19.18 -7.17
C GLU A 138 5.79 18.49 -8.21
N THR A 139 6.95 19.08 -8.53
CA THR A 139 7.92 18.41 -9.41
C THR A 139 8.45 17.11 -8.80
N GLU A 140 8.77 17.10 -7.51
CA GLU A 140 9.25 15.89 -6.82
C GLU A 140 8.20 14.78 -6.77
N ILE A 141 6.94 15.10 -6.47
CA ILE A 141 5.84 14.12 -6.47
C ILE A 141 5.61 13.58 -7.88
N ALA A 142 5.64 14.46 -8.89
CA ALA A 142 5.48 14.05 -10.28
C ALA A 142 6.59 13.08 -10.73
N ASP A 143 7.84 13.38 -10.39
CA ASP A 143 8.99 12.50 -10.61
C ASP A 143 8.76 11.12 -9.96
N GLN A 144 8.44 11.11 -8.65
CA GLN A 144 8.22 9.87 -7.89
C GLN A 144 7.05 9.02 -8.43
N LEU A 145 5.94 9.63 -8.84
CA LEU A 145 4.79 8.91 -9.40
C LEU A 145 5.02 8.43 -10.84
N SER A 146 5.91 9.09 -11.58
CA SER A 146 6.29 8.69 -12.94
C SER A 146 7.32 7.55 -12.98
N ASP A 147 7.92 7.21 -11.84
CA ASP A 147 8.90 6.13 -11.74
C ASP A 147 8.30 4.79 -12.22
N ALA A 148 8.99 4.15 -13.16
CA ALA A 148 8.56 2.91 -13.79
C ALA A 148 8.27 1.76 -12.80
N ASN A 149 8.87 1.79 -11.62
CA ASN A 149 8.68 0.78 -10.58
C ASN A 149 7.44 1.04 -9.69
N VAL A 150 6.77 2.19 -9.83
CA VAL A 150 5.60 2.56 -9.02
C VAL A 150 4.28 2.29 -9.76
N ASP A 151 4.29 2.36 -11.10
CA ASP A 151 3.12 2.20 -11.99
C ASP A 151 1.79 2.62 -11.33
N HIS A 152 1.76 3.89 -10.92
CA HIS A 152 0.65 4.47 -10.16
C HIS A 152 -0.71 4.29 -10.86
N PRO A 153 -0.85 4.50 -12.19
CA PRO A 153 -2.11 4.27 -12.89
C PRO A 153 -2.58 2.81 -12.81
N GLN A 154 -1.69 1.82 -12.96
CA GLN A 154 -2.11 0.42 -12.82
C GLN A 154 -2.47 0.07 -11.37
N LEU A 155 -1.79 0.65 -10.38
CA LEU A 155 -2.18 0.50 -8.99
C LEU A 155 -3.60 1.00 -8.74
N CYS A 156 -3.91 2.24 -9.14
CA CYS A 156 -5.27 2.79 -9.03
C CYS A 156 -6.29 1.94 -9.78
N LYS A 157 -5.97 1.46 -10.98
CA LYS A 157 -6.84 0.56 -11.75
C LYS A 157 -7.15 -0.75 -11.00
N ARG A 158 -6.15 -1.33 -10.32
CA ARG A 158 -6.33 -2.55 -9.50
C ARG A 158 -7.21 -2.27 -8.29
N VAL A 159 -6.99 -1.17 -7.58
CA VAL A 159 -7.81 -0.73 -6.44
C VAL A 159 -9.25 -0.51 -6.88
N THR A 160 -9.49 0.31 -7.90
CA THR A 160 -10.81 0.63 -8.45
C THR A 160 -11.53 -0.63 -8.90
N ARG A 161 -10.85 -1.52 -9.62
CA ARG A 161 -11.42 -2.81 -10.04
C ARG A 161 -11.80 -3.68 -8.86
N SER A 162 -10.99 -3.70 -7.79
CA SER A 162 -11.35 -4.39 -6.55
C SER A 162 -12.63 -3.80 -5.96
N GLY A 163 -12.75 -2.46 -5.94
CA GLY A 163 -13.96 -1.74 -5.52
C GLY A 163 -15.21 -2.18 -6.28
N TYR A 164 -15.14 -2.26 -7.61
CA TYR A 164 -16.27 -2.72 -8.43
C TYR A 164 -16.66 -4.19 -8.22
N ILE A 165 -15.72 -5.05 -7.83
CA ILE A 165 -16.01 -6.49 -7.63
C ILE A 165 -16.45 -6.75 -6.19
N TYR A 166 -15.79 -6.17 -5.20
CA TYR A 166 -15.91 -6.56 -3.80
C TYR A 166 -16.52 -5.47 -2.90
N GLY A 167 -16.74 -4.26 -3.43
CA GLY A 167 -17.31 -3.11 -2.73
C GLY A 167 -16.27 -2.08 -2.26
N PHE A 168 -15.00 -2.47 -2.10
CA PHE A 168 -13.91 -1.56 -1.74
C PHE A 168 -12.58 -2.05 -2.34
N GLY A 169 -11.53 -1.25 -2.28
CA GLY A 169 -10.19 -1.64 -2.70
C GLY A 169 -9.15 -0.99 -1.79
N VAL A 170 -8.02 -1.67 -1.58
CA VAL A 170 -7.01 -1.23 -0.61
C VAL A 170 -5.69 -0.97 -1.30
N ALA A 171 -5.13 0.21 -1.03
CA ALA A 171 -3.75 0.55 -1.35
C ALA A 171 -3.02 0.89 -0.06
N ARG A 172 -1.80 0.38 0.07
CA ARG A 172 -0.89 0.67 1.17
C ARG A 172 0.12 1.72 0.72
N CYS A 173 0.15 2.85 1.42
CA CYS A 173 1.03 3.97 1.11
C CYS A 173 1.28 4.81 2.38
N PRO A 174 2.46 5.45 2.56
CA PRO A 174 3.67 5.27 1.77
C PRO A 174 4.51 4.09 2.28
N MET A 175 4.94 3.22 1.38
CA MET A 175 6.07 2.31 1.62
C MET A 175 7.35 3.00 1.19
N VAL A 176 8.49 2.68 1.82
CA VAL A 176 9.77 3.27 1.46
C VAL A 176 10.65 2.22 0.81
N ARG A 177 11.13 2.51 -0.39
CA ARG A 177 12.19 1.74 -1.03
C ARG A 177 13.48 2.52 -1.05
N THR A 178 14.58 1.79 -1.10
CA THR A 178 15.92 2.35 -1.20
C THR A 178 16.43 2.13 -2.61
N GLN A 179 16.84 3.20 -3.28
CA GLN A 179 17.37 3.18 -4.64
C GLN A 179 18.74 3.86 -4.65
N ARG A 180 19.66 3.32 -5.45
CA ARG A 180 20.95 3.96 -5.69
C ARG A 180 20.81 4.86 -6.91
N GLU A 181 21.07 6.14 -6.73
CA GLU A 181 21.12 7.11 -7.82
C GLU A 181 22.55 7.61 -8.00
N ARG A 182 22.93 7.80 -9.26
CA ARG A 182 24.24 8.35 -9.61
C ARG A 182 24.12 9.86 -9.73
N TYR A 183 24.97 10.59 -9.03
CA TYR A 183 25.08 12.03 -9.17
C TYR A 183 26.53 12.42 -9.49
N TRP A 184 26.70 13.61 -10.06
CA TRP A 184 28.01 14.14 -10.41
C TRP A 184 28.41 15.19 -9.39
N GLU A 185 29.61 15.08 -8.85
CA GLU A 185 30.19 16.05 -7.93
C GLU A 185 31.53 16.50 -8.50
N MET A 186 31.79 17.80 -8.48
CA MET A 186 33.09 18.33 -8.88
C MET A 186 34.09 18.02 -7.77
N ASP A 187 35.18 17.33 -8.12
CA ASP A 187 36.28 17.10 -7.20
C ASP A 187 37.02 18.43 -6.94
N PRO A 188 37.09 18.93 -5.69
CA PRO A 188 37.74 20.18 -5.35
C PRO A 188 39.23 20.22 -5.70
N ALA A 189 39.90 19.05 -5.78
CA ALA A 189 41.34 18.96 -6.02
C ALA A 189 41.70 18.93 -7.51
N THR A 190 40.86 18.31 -8.34
CA THR A 190 41.16 18.07 -9.76
C THR A 190 40.28 18.87 -10.72
N GLY A 191 39.19 19.47 -10.24
CA GLY A 191 38.21 20.19 -11.07
C GLY A 191 37.40 19.29 -12.00
N ALA A 192 37.58 17.97 -11.94
CA ALA A 192 36.86 17.01 -12.75
C ALA A 192 35.54 16.61 -12.09
N TYR A 193 34.51 16.33 -12.91
CA TYR A 193 33.26 15.74 -12.42
C TYR A 193 33.43 14.24 -12.18
N VAL A 194 33.28 13.82 -10.93
CA VAL A 194 33.34 12.41 -10.54
C VAL A 194 31.92 11.91 -10.28
N ALA A 195 31.58 10.77 -10.86
CA ALA A 195 30.32 10.10 -10.59
C ALA A 195 30.36 9.44 -9.20
N LYS A 196 29.46 9.84 -8.32
CA LYS A 196 29.26 9.22 -7.01
C LYS A 196 27.88 8.57 -6.94
N GLU A 197 27.76 7.51 -6.15
CA GLU A 197 26.48 6.87 -5.87
C GLU A 197 25.92 7.42 -4.55
N LYS A 198 24.66 7.86 -4.57
CA LYS A 198 23.91 8.20 -3.38
C LYS A 198 22.78 7.20 -3.20
N THR A 199 22.61 6.74 -1.97
CA THR A 199 21.46 5.93 -1.59
C THR A 199 20.32 6.86 -1.19
N ILE A 200 19.24 6.85 -1.97
CA ILE A 200 18.06 7.71 -1.78
C ILE A 200 16.86 6.83 -1.42
N ARG A 201 16.01 7.37 -0.54
CA ARG A 201 14.74 6.74 -0.14
C ARG A 201 13.62 7.36 -0.95
N ARG A 202 12.87 6.54 -1.68
CA ARG A 202 11.71 6.97 -2.49
C ARG A 202 10.44 6.29 -1.94
N PRO A 203 9.32 7.03 -1.81
CA PRO A 203 8.06 6.44 -1.42
C PRO A 203 7.46 5.65 -2.59
N TYR A 204 6.70 4.62 -2.30
CA TYR A 204 5.88 3.93 -3.29
C TYR A 204 4.58 3.39 -2.65
N PRO A 205 3.45 3.44 -3.37
CA PRO A 205 2.23 2.74 -3.02
C PRO A 205 2.29 1.26 -3.45
N GLU A 206 1.53 0.41 -2.76
CA GLU A 206 1.37 -1.00 -3.11
C GLU A 206 -0.10 -1.43 -3.01
N TYR A 207 -0.58 -2.18 -3.99
CA TYR A 207 -1.94 -2.72 -3.97
C TYR A 207 -2.03 -3.91 -3.01
N VAL A 208 -2.98 -3.86 -2.08
CA VAL A 208 -3.28 -4.96 -1.15
C VAL A 208 -4.52 -5.69 -1.65
N ARG A 209 -4.42 -7.02 -1.78
CA ARG A 209 -5.58 -7.84 -2.10
C ARG A 209 -6.53 -7.83 -0.91
N ILE A 210 -7.82 -7.64 -1.16
CA ILE A 210 -8.86 -7.68 -0.12
C ILE A 210 -8.85 -8.98 0.67
N TRP A 211 -8.61 -10.10 -0.02
CA TRP A 211 -8.46 -11.43 0.59
C TRP A 211 -7.33 -11.53 1.62
N ASP A 212 -6.35 -10.64 1.54
CA ASP A 212 -5.22 -10.58 2.47
C ASP A 212 -5.37 -9.46 3.51
N PHE A 213 -6.46 -8.69 3.48
CA PHE A 213 -6.69 -7.54 4.35
C PHE A 213 -7.79 -7.82 5.39
N TYR A 214 -7.50 -7.53 6.64
CA TYR A 214 -8.36 -7.80 7.80
C TYR A 214 -8.55 -6.50 8.58
N PRO A 215 -9.57 -5.69 8.25
CA PRO A 215 -9.92 -4.50 9.01
C PRO A 215 -10.62 -4.87 10.32
N ASP A 216 -10.71 -3.91 11.23
CA ASP A 216 -11.64 -3.96 12.35
C ASP A 216 -13.06 -3.70 11.84
N LEU A 217 -13.89 -4.74 11.85
CA LEU A 217 -15.28 -4.66 11.41
C LEU A 217 -16.23 -4.11 12.49
N SER A 218 -15.74 -3.85 13.71
CA SER A 218 -16.50 -3.17 14.76
C SER A 218 -16.48 -1.64 14.62
N ALA A 219 -15.45 -1.10 13.98
CA ALA A 219 -15.31 0.32 13.70
C ALA A 219 -16.29 0.77 12.59
N LYS A 220 -16.94 1.91 12.81
CA LYS A 220 -17.96 2.46 11.90
C LYS A 220 -17.36 3.18 10.71
N CYS A 221 -16.23 3.84 10.93
CA CYS A 221 -15.50 4.65 9.96
C CYS A 221 -14.04 4.19 9.88
N TRP A 222 -13.34 4.65 8.85
CA TRP A 222 -11.94 4.29 8.63
C TRP A 222 -11.00 4.89 9.69
N GLU A 223 -11.33 6.07 10.20
CA GLU A 223 -10.58 6.80 11.22
C GLU A 223 -10.66 6.13 12.60
N ASP A 224 -11.70 5.34 12.85
CA ASP A 224 -11.96 4.64 14.11
C ASP A 224 -11.27 3.27 14.18
N GLN A 225 -10.50 2.88 13.15
CA GLN A 225 -9.81 1.59 13.10
C GLN A 225 -8.71 1.55 14.16
N GLU A 226 -8.90 0.78 15.23
CA GLU A 226 -7.87 0.62 16.26
C GLU A 226 -6.68 -0.21 15.76
N MET A 227 -6.99 -1.25 14.99
CA MET A 227 -6.02 -2.14 14.39
C MET A 227 -6.52 -2.69 13.05
N MET A 228 -5.59 -3.01 12.16
CA MET A 228 -5.84 -3.72 10.92
C MET A 228 -4.69 -4.70 10.69
N PHE A 229 -4.99 -5.84 10.06
CA PHE A 229 -3.96 -6.81 9.68
C PHE A 229 -3.88 -6.99 8.17
N GLU A 230 -2.66 -7.15 7.70
CA GLU A 230 -2.35 -7.55 6.34
C GLU A 230 -1.60 -8.88 6.37
N ARG A 231 -2.07 -9.85 5.58
CA ARG A 231 -1.45 -11.14 5.41
C ARG A 231 -0.48 -11.12 4.24
N ALA A 232 0.70 -11.68 4.44
CA ALA A 232 1.64 -11.94 3.36
C ALA A 232 2.14 -13.39 3.44
N VAL A 233 2.29 -14.02 2.28
CA VAL A 233 2.80 -15.40 2.17
C VAL A 233 4.12 -15.35 1.42
N LEU A 234 5.21 -15.52 2.15
CA LEU A 234 6.56 -15.35 1.64
C LEU A 234 7.18 -16.70 1.28
N SER A 235 8.10 -16.69 0.31
CA SER A 235 9.00 -17.82 0.12
C SER A 235 10.00 -17.90 1.29
N ARG A 236 10.63 -19.07 1.47
CA ARG A 236 11.74 -19.21 2.43
C ARG A 236 12.86 -18.19 2.20
N HIS A 237 13.16 -17.89 0.93
CA HIS A 237 14.17 -16.90 0.56
C HIS A 237 13.76 -15.50 1.06
N ASP A 238 12.55 -15.06 0.72
CA ASP A 238 12.09 -13.71 1.05
C ASP A 238 11.93 -13.51 2.55
N PHE A 239 11.43 -14.54 3.25
CA PHE A 239 11.36 -14.52 4.71
C PHE A 239 12.76 -14.47 5.35
N ARG A 240 13.76 -15.13 4.75
CA ARG A 240 15.16 -15.01 5.19
C ARG A 240 15.73 -13.62 4.90
N GLU A 241 15.39 -12.98 3.79
CA GLU A 241 15.85 -11.62 3.49
C GLU A 241 15.36 -10.60 4.53
N LEU A 242 14.17 -10.80 5.12
CA LEU A 242 13.71 -9.97 6.25
C LEU A 242 14.68 -10.01 7.44
N SER A 243 15.35 -11.14 7.67
CA SER A 243 16.32 -11.27 8.77
C SER A 243 17.59 -10.41 8.59
N LYS A 244 17.83 -9.89 7.39
CA LYS A 244 18.97 -9.01 7.08
C LYS A 244 18.64 -7.53 7.27
N ARG A 245 17.35 -7.19 7.44
CA ARG A 245 16.95 -5.80 7.64
C ARG A 245 16.98 -5.44 9.13
N ASP A 246 17.39 -4.22 9.43
CA ASP A 246 17.57 -3.74 10.80
C ASP A 246 16.25 -3.50 11.55
N ASP A 247 15.12 -3.43 10.83
CA ASP A 247 13.77 -3.28 11.37
C ASP A 247 13.15 -4.60 11.87
N PHE A 248 13.83 -5.74 11.68
CA PHE A 248 13.35 -7.06 12.13
C PHE A 248 14.31 -7.72 13.13
N ILE A 249 13.75 -8.57 14.00
CA ILE A 249 14.54 -9.41 14.92
C ILE A 249 15.10 -10.61 14.14
N GLY A 250 16.19 -10.38 13.41
CA GLY A 250 16.75 -11.36 12.48
C GLY A 250 17.22 -12.68 13.13
N LYS A 251 17.54 -12.69 14.43
CA LYS A 251 17.84 -13.93 15.17
C LYS A 251 16.60 -14.83 15.26
N SER A 252 15.47 -14.28 15.70
CA SER A 252 14.20 -15.01 15.84
C SER A 252 13.68 -15.54 14.51
N ILE A 253 13.82 -14.77 13.41
CA ILE A 253 13.45 -15.24 12.06
C ILE A 253 14.31 -16.45 11.65
N ARG A 254 15.63 -16.38 11.87
CA ARG A 254 16.54 -17.47 11.50
C ARG A 254 16.31 -18.73 12.33
N GLU A 255 16.00 -18.59 13.61
CA GLU A 255 15.61 -19.71 14.49
C GLU A 255 14.28 -20.31 14.02
N TYR A 256 13.27 -19.48 13.76
CA TYR A 256 11.97 -19.94 13.25
C TYR A 256 12.08 -20.73 11.94
N ILE A 257 12.92 -20.28 11.00
CA ILE A 257 13.17 -20.99 9.73
C ILE A 257 13.83 -22.37 9.96
N LYS A 258 14.66 -22.52 11.00
CA LYS A 258 15.28 -23.81 11.34
C LYS A 258 14.24 -24.77 11.91
N ASP A 259 13.42 -24.29 12.83
CA ASP A 259 12.41 -25.10 13.52
C ASP A 259 11.24 -25.45 12.60
N HIS A 260 10.92 -24.57 11.64
CA HIS A 260 9.82 -24.72 10.68
C HIS A 260 10.35 -24.77 9.25
N ALA A 261 11.20 -25.75 8.95
CA ALA A 261 11.83 -25.90 7.63
C ALA A 261 10.83 -26.08 6.48
N THR A 262 9.64 -26.63 6.75
CA THR A 262 8.55 -26.83 5.79
C THR A 262 7.63 -25.61 5.66
N GLY A 263 7.82 -24.57 6.47
CA GLY A 263 6.93 -23.40 6.52
C GLY A 263 5.76 -23.56 7.50
N ASN A 264 4.97 -22.50 7.65
CA ASN A 264 3.78 -22.43 8.53
C ASN A 264 2.49 -22.08 7.76
N TYR A 265 2.57 -21.92 6.43
CA TYR A 265 1.42 -21.58 5.61
C TYR A 265 0.39 -22.72 5.60
N LEU A 266 -0.85 -22.35 5.92
CA LEU A 266 -2.01 -23.22 5.77
C LEU A 266 -3.01 -22.52 4.86
N ALA A 267 -3.44 -23.21 3.80
CA ALA A 267 -4.44 -22.68 2.89
C ALA A 267 -5.75 -22.45 3.64
N LYS A 268 -6.29 -21.24 3.55
CA LYS A 268 -7.59 -20.89 4.15
C LYS A 268 -8.71 -21.46 3.26
N SER A 269 -9.90 -21.62 3.84
CA SER A 269 -11.08 -22.17 3.13
C SER A 269 -11.41 -21.42 1.85
N TYR A 270 -11.44 -20.09 1.90
CA TYR A 270 -11.70 -19.24 0.72
C TYR A 270 -10.64 -19.42 -0.37
N GLU A 271 -9.38 -19.75 -0.03
CA GLU A 271 -8.32 -19.94 -1.03
C GLU A 271 -8.55 -21.18 -1.87
N ALA A 272 -9.04 -22.27 -1.27
CA ALA A 272 -9.42 -23.48 -2.01
C ALA A 272 -10.51 -23.18 -3.05
N GLU A 273 -11.48 -22.35 -2.70
CA GLU A 273 -12.51 -21.89 -3.62
C GLU A 273 -11.95 -20.99 -4.71
N LEU A 274 -11.11 -20.00 -4.37
CA LEU A 274 -10.44 -19.13 -5.34
C LEU A 274 -9.62 -19.94 -6.34
N HIS A 275 -8.92 -20.98 -5.89
CA HIS A 275 -8.16 -21.89 -6.76
C HIS A 275 -9.06 -22.67 -7.72
N THR A 276 -10.16 -23.22 -7.20
CA THR A 276 -11.18 -23.90 -8.01
C THR A 276 -11.75 -22.96 -9.06
N LEU A 277 -12.01 -21.70 -8.69
CA LEU A 277 -12.50 -20.68 -9.60
C LEU A 277 -11.46 -20.30 -10.67
N ALA A 278 -10.18 -20.23 -10.30
CA ALA A 278 -9.07 -19.93 -11.18
C ALA A 278 -8.63 -21.10 -12.07
N LYS A 279 -9.22 -22.31 -11.92
CA LYS A 279 -8.86 -23.54 -12.65
C LYS A 279 -7.36 -23.86 -12.59
N THR A 280 -6.70 -23.53 -11.48
CA THR A 280 -5.27 -23.82 -11.31
C THR A 280 -5.12 -25.15 -10.57
N SER A 281 -4.77 -26.22 -11.29
CA SER A 281 -4.84 -27.62 -10.80
C SER A 281 -3.66 -28.09 -9.94
N ASN A 282 -2.60 -27.28 -9.75
CA ASN A 282 -1.39 -27.73 -9.05
C ASN A 282 -1.27 -27.11 -7.64
N LEU A 283 -1.94 -27.71 -6.65
CA LEU A 283 -1.90 -27.27 -5.24
C LEU A 283 -0.74 -27.87 -4.43
N ALA A 284 -0.37 -29.13 -4.67
CA ALA A 284 0.49 -29.89 -3.75
C ALA A 284 1.92 -29.32 -3.61
N ASP A 285 2.48 -28.72 -4.66
CA ASP A 285 3.86 -28.19 -4.65
C ASP A 285 3.98 -26.73 -4.18
N ARG A 286 2.85 -26.02 -4.00
CA ARG A 286 2.88 -24.57 -3.75
C ARG A 286 2.80 -24.17 -2.28
N THR A 287 2.38 -25.07 -1.40
CA THR A 287 2.22 -24.83 0.04
C THR A 287 3.51 -25.09 0.83
N ALA A 288 4.38 -25.97 0.32
CA ALA A 288 5.64 -26.29 0.97
C ALA A 288 6.61 -25.10 0.97
N ARG A 289 7.31 -24.91 2.09
CA ARG A 289 8.34 -23.87 2.31
C ARG A 289 7.82 -22.45 2.14
N ARG A 290 6.54 -22.24 2.45
CA ARG A 290 5.90 -20.92 2.50
C ARG A 290 5.69 -20.47 3.94
N TYR A 291 5.97 -19.19 4.18
CA TYR A 291 5.87 -18.57 5.48
C TYR A 291 4.74 -17.54 5.46
N GLU A 292 3.65 -17.84 6.14
CA GLU A 292 2.56 -16.91 6.41
C GLU A 292 2.96 -15.96 7.53
N ILE A 293 2.88 -14.67 7.24
CA ILE A 293 3.12 -13.59 8.19
C ILE A 293 1.92 -12.65 8.18
N TYR A 294 1.68 -12.03 9.34
CA TYR A 294 0.68 -10.98 9.49
C TYR A 294 1.37 -9.71 9.95
N ARG A 295 1.08 -8.62 9.26
CA ARG A 295 1.49 -7.27 9.63
C ARG A 295 0.31 -6.58 10.28
N GLY A 296 0.42 -6.27 11.57
CA GLY A 296 -0.53 -5.40 12.26
C GLY A 296 -0.18 -3.92 12.04
N LEU A 297 -1.17 -3.10 11.75
CA LEU A 297 -1.10 -1.66 11.70
C LEU A 297 -2.16 -1.10 12.66
N GLY A 298 -1.76 -0.27 13.61
CA GLY A 298 -2.69 0.29 14.58
C GLY A 298 -2.00 0.79 15.83
N PHE A 299 -2.79 1.19 16.81
CA PHE A 299 -2.28 1.70 18.08
C PHE A 299 -2.11 0.54 19.05
N ILE A 300 -0.94 0.50 19.69
CA ILE A 300 -0.66 -0.43 20.77
C ILE A 300 -0.52 0.43 22.01
N SER A 301 -1.47 0.30 22.94
CA SER A 301 -1.35 0.84 24.29
C SER A 301 -0.94 -0.30 25.22
N GLY A 302 -0.08 0.02 26.19
CA GLY A 302 0.47 -0.91 27.18
C GLY A 302 0.86 -0.15 28.43
#